data_AF-A0A2G6CA14-F1
#
_entry.id   AF-A0A2G6CA14-F1
#
_cell.length_a   1.000
_cell.length_b   1.000
_cell.length_c   1.000
_cell.angle_alpha   90.00
_cell.angle_beta   90.00
_cell.angle_gamma   90.00
#
_symmetry.space_group_name_H-M   'P 1'
#
loop_
_entity.id
_entity.type
_entity.pdbx_description
1 polymer ?
#
loop_
_entity_poly.entity_id
_entity_poly.type
_entity_poly.pdbx_seq_one_letter_code
_entity_poly.pdbx_strand_id
1 'polypeptide(L)'
;MEFERKLYVVRKRILDEVLKPDTPGSIYFTSLSSRTMVYKGMLTTEQVQEFYTDLSDPDMETAIAMVHSRFSTNTFPSWERAHPNRYLIHNGEINTMRGNYNWMAAREAMIKTDVFKTDVKELYPIIRPDGSDSASMDNALEFMYLSGYSLPHAMMMMVPEPWSQHETMSPEKKAFYEYHSCMMEPWDGPAAMGFTDGTLVGATLDRNGLRPSRYYLTNDDMIILASEVGVLEELDQTSVISKQRLEPGRMLVVDTAEGRIISDEEIKHQIATEKPYGEWLQQQMITMESLPEPEAFPAPDHETLIQRQKAFGYTYEDVRKTILPMAQTGIDPLGAMGTDAPLAVLSKKSQPLYNYFKQLFAQVTNPPIDAIRESIVTSSLTTLGSEGDLTNPTPETCRQITLQSPIISNREIAKLKFIQHPGFKSVRLPILFAADGGTGELEKAMDRLCKEADLQIEN
;
A
#
# COMPACT_ATOMS: atom_id res chain seq x y z
N MET A 1 0.92 23.61 -11.85
CA MET A 1 1.87 22.66 -11.25
C MET A 1 2.97 23.34 -10.43
N GLU A 2 3.83 24.21 -11.01
CA GLU A 2 4.93 24.83 -10.23
C GLU A 2 4.45 25.57 -8.97
N PHE A 3 3.35 26.32 -9.07
CA PHE A 3 2.80 27.03 -7.91
C PHE A 3 2.29 26.07 -6.83
N GLU A 4 1.59 24.99 -7.21
CA GLU A 4 1.14 23.94 -6.29
C GLU A 4 2.30 23.27 -5.55
N ARG A 5 3.42 23.00 -6.23
CA ARG A 5 4.64 22.47 -5.60
C ARG A 5 5.21 23.44 -4.56
N LYS A 6 5.21 24.75 -4.85
CA LYS A 6 5.64 25.78 -3.88
C LYS A 6 4.72 25.81 -2.65
N LEU A 7 3.41 25.75 -2.87
CA LEU A 7 2.42 25.72 -1.78
C LEU A 7 2.54 24.44 -0.92
N TYR A 8 2.82 23.30 -1.55
CA TYR A 8 3.13 22.05 -0.85
C TYR A 8 4.36 22.19 0.05
N VAL A 9 5.48 22.69 -0.49
CA VAL A 9 6.71 22.93 0.29
C VAL A 9 6.44 23.89 1.46
N VAL A 10 5.71 24.99 1.22
CA VAL A 10 5.34 25.94 2.26
C VAL A 10 4.53 25.25 3.37
N ARG A 11 3.53 24.44 3.00
CA ARG A 11 2.71 23.71 3.97
C ARG A 11 3.55 22.73 4.79
N LYS A 12 4.45 21.98 4.14
CA LYS A 12 5.35 21.03 4.80
C LYS A 12 6.25 21.73 5.81
N ARG A 13 6.95 22.78 5.38
CA ARG A 13 7.81 23.59 6.24
C ARG A 13 7.08 24.23 7.41
N ILE A 14 5.86 24.75 7.23
CA ILE A 14 5.09 25.30 8.34
C ILE A 14 4.78 24.22 9.37
N LEU A 15 4.37 23.03 8.92
CA LEU A 15 4.08 21.93 9.84
C LEU A 15 5.34 21.50 10.61
N ASP A 16 6.49 21.41 9.96
CA ASP A 16 7.71 20.90 10.59
C ASP A 16 8.44 21.96 11.45
N GLU A 17 8.44 23.23 11.02
CA GLU A 17 9.15 24.32 11.71
C GLU A 17 8.32 24.96 12.83
N VAL A 18 6.99 25.04 12.66
CA VAL A 18 6.09 25.76 13.59
C VAL A 18 5.44 24.81 14.59
N LEU A 19 5.08 23.57 14.22
CA LEU A 19 4.46 22.60 15.14
C LEU A 19 5.50 21.66 15.76
N LYS A 20 6.48 22.23 16.45
CA LYS A 20 7.36 21.40 17.32
C LYS A 20 6.52 20.81 18.46
N PRO A 21 6.89 19.62 19.00
CA PRO A 21 6.13 18.94 20.06
C PRO A 21 5.74 19.82 21.25
N ASP A 22 6.55 20.83 21.55
CA ASP A 22 6.37 21.75 22.69
C ASP A 22 5.59 23.04 22.34
N THR A 23 5.06 23.17 21.12
CA THR A 23 4.38 24.40 20.66
C THR A 23 2.89 24.34 21.01
N PRO A 24 2.36 25.29 21.81
CA PRO A 24 0.94 25.35 22.12
C PRO A 24 0.12 25.76 20.88
N GLY A 25 -0.86 24.93 20.51
CA GLY A 25 -1.79 25.16 19.40
C GLY A 25 -1.69 24.09 18.31
N SER A 26 -2.79 23.87 17.59
CA SER A 26 -2.83 22.96 16.43
C SER A 26 -3.03 23.77 15.15
N ILE A 27 -2.13 23.60 14.18
CA ILE A 27 -2.28 24.17 12.84
C ILE A 27 -2.58 23.03 11.88
N TYR A 28 -3.67 23.17 11.13
CA TYR A 28 -4.05 22.22 10.10
C TYR A 28 -4.52 22.96 8.85
N PHE A 29 -3.89 22.66 7.73
CA PHE A 29 -4.31 23.17 6.43
C PHE A 29 -5.24 22.15 5.77
N THR A 30 -6.52 22.52 5.64
CA THR A 30 -7.52 21.72 4.90
C THR A 30 -7.16 21.65 3.43
N SER A 31 -6.81 22.79 2.84
CA SER A 31 -6.15 22.93 1.55
C SER A 31 -5.18 24.13 1.58
N LEU A 32 -4.24 24.15 0.65
CA LEU A 32 -3.43 25.32 0.32
C LEU A 32 -3.05 25.17 -1.15
N SER A 33 -3.93 25.67 -2.02
CA SER A 33 -3.89 25.45 -3.47
C SER A 33 -4.45 26.66 -4.20
N SER A 34 -4.05 26.85 -5.45
CA SER A 34 -4.68 27.81 -6.37
C SER A 34 -5.83 27.22 -7.18
N ARG A 35 -6.09 25.91 -7.02
CA ARG A 35 -7.06 25.14 -7.83
C ARG A 35 -8.17 24.53 -7.00
N THR A 36 -7.90 24.17 -5.75
CA THR A 36 -8.86 23.47 -4.90
C THR A 36 -9.03 24.15 -3.55
N MET A 37 -10.26 24.13 -3.04
CA MET A 37 -10.61 24.61 -1.70
C MET A 37 -11.37 23.52 -0.96
N VAL A 38 -11.03 23.29 0.31
CA VAL A 38 -11.66 22.26 1.15
C VAL A 38 -12.35 22.91 2.34
N TYR A 39 -13.68 22.89 2.30
CA TYR A 39 -14.56 23.21 3.41
C TYR A 39 -14.95 21.92 4.14
N LYS A 40 -14.50 21.76 5.39
CA LYS A 40 -14.79 20.57 6.19
C LYS A 40 -14.88 20.90 7.67
N GLY A 41 -15.53 20.03 8.43
CA GLY A 41 -15.65 20.21 9.87
C GLY A 41 -16.40 19.10 10.55
N MET A 42 -16.59 19.26 11.86
CA MET A 42 -17.37 18.33 12.69
C MET A 42 -18.85 18.71 12.64
N LEU A 43 -19.41 18.65 11.44
CA LEU A 43 -20.76 19.10 11.12
C LEU A 43 -21.58 17.91 10.63
N THR A 44 -22.89 17.94 10.86
CA THR A 44 -23.80 17.08 10.07
C THR A 44 -23.81 17.58 8.62
N THR A 45 -24.23 16.72 7.70
CA THR A 45 -24.28 17.07 6.27
C THR A 45 -25.16 18.30 6.00
N GLU A 46 -26.27 18.44 6.72
CA GLU A 46 -27.20 19.58 6.62
C GLU A 46 -26.58 20.90 7.13
N GLN A 47 -25.68 20.83 8.10
CA GLN A 47 -25.07 22.01 8.73
C GLN A 47 -23.96 22.66 7.89
N VAL A 48 -23.44 21.97 6.85
CA VAL A 48 -22.28 22.45 6.08
C VAL A 48 -22.57 23.81 5.43
N GLN A 49 -23.74 23.95 4.80
CA GLN A 49 -24.14 25.17 4.12
C GLN A 49 -24.46 26.32 5.09
N GLU A 50 -25.02 26.01 6.26
CA GLU A 50 -25.31 27.01 7.29
C GLU A 50 -24.04 27.53 7.98
N PHE A 51 -23.06 26.65 8.19
CA PHE A 51 -21.81 27.00 8.87
C PHE A 51 -20.85 27.77 7.96
N TYR A 52 -20.72 27.34 6.70
CA TYR A 52 -19.87 27.99 5.70
C TYR A 52 -20.73 28.78 4.72
N THR A 53 -21.07 30.02 5.09
CA THR A 53 -21.92 30.91 4.30
C THR A 53 -21.40 31.18 2.90
N ASP A 54 -20.07 31.09 2.71
CA ASP A 54 -19.40 31.26 1.43
C ASP A 54 -19.90 30.24 0.38
N LEU A 55 -20.36 29.05 0.81
CA LEU A 55 -20.90 28.02 -0.09
C LEU A 55 -22.28 28.38 -0.66
N SER A 56 -22.96 29.38 -0.09
CA SER A 56 -24.23 29.90 -0.60
C SER A 56 -24.05 31.18 -1.42
N ASP A 57 -22.82 31.67 -1.56
CA ASP A 57 -22.53 32.85 -2.35
C ASP A 57 -22.68 32.52 -3.85
N PRO A 58 -23.44 33.31 -4.64
CA PRO A 58 -23.57 33.11 -6.08
C PRO A 58 -22.25 33.14 -6.85
N ASP A 59 -21.21 33.81 -6.33
CA ASP A 59 -19.88 33.84 -6.94
C ASP A 59 -19.09 32.54 -6.68
N MET A 60 -19.58 31.64 -5.82
CA MET A 60 -18.99 30.32 -5.56
C MET A 60 -19.36 29.31 -6.68
N GLU A 61 -18.73 29.47 -7.83
CA GLU A 61 -18.89 28.57 -8.98
C GLU A 61 -17.78 27.51 -9.04
N THR A 62 -18.12 26.28 -9.43
CA THR A 62 -17.14 25.20 -9.65
C THR A 62 -17.61 24.22 -10.71
N ALA A 63 -16.65 23.66 -11.46
CA ALA A 63 -16.89 22.53 -12.37
C ALA A 63 -16.81 21.16 -11.66
N ILE A 64 -16.17 21.10 -10.49
CA ILE A 64 -15.93 19.86 -9.75
C ILE A 64 -16.33 20.06 -8.29
N ALA A 65 -17.19 19.17 -7.77
CA ALA A 65 -17.56 19.12 -6.37
C ALA A 65 -17.36 17.71 -5.81
N MET A 66 -16.71 17.61 -4.64
CA MET A 66 -16.48 16.35 -3.94
C MET A 66 -16.99 16.49 -2.51
N VAL A 67 -17.97 15.66 -2.15
CA VAL A 67 -18.61 15.69 -0.83
C VAL A 67 -18.41 14.35 -0.15
N HIS A 68 -18.14 14.37 1.15
CA HIS A 68 -17.93 13.15 1.92
C HIS A 68 -18.47 13.29 3.34
N SER A 69 -19.29 12.32 3.75
CA SER A 69 -19.74 12.15 5.13
C SER A 69 -19.01 10.96 5.76
N ARG A 70 -18.36 11.18 6.90
CA ARG A 70 -17.52 10.17 7.57
C ARG A 70 -18.23 9.60 8.79
N PHE A 71 -18.24 8.27 8.88
CA PHE A 71 -18.58 7.55 10.11
C PHE A 71 -17.30 7.17 10.87
N SER A 72 -17.22 7.50 12.16
CA SER A 72 -16.05 7.24 13.01
C SER A 72 -16.39 6.21 14.08
N THR A 73 -15.49 5.27 14.34
CA THR A 73 -15.56 4.36 15.49
C THR A 73 -15.12 5.04 16.80
N ASN A 74 -14.61 6.27 16.73
CA ASN A 74 -14.20 7.07 17.88
C ASN A 74 -15.28 8.08 18.28
N THR A 75 -15.50 8.23 19.59
CA THR A 75 -16.44 9.21 20.18
C THR A 75 -15.85 10.62 20.30
N PHE A 76 -14.51 10.77 20.23
CA PHE A 76 -13.86 12.08 20.25
C PHE A 76 -13.78 12.64 18.83
N PRO A 77 -14.48 13.76 18.56
CA PRO A 77 -14.51 14.31 17.23
C PRO A 77 -13.19 15.07 16.96
N SER A 78 -12.73 15.02 15.71
CA SER A 78 -11.50 15.69 15.26
C SER A 78 -11.75 16.36 13.92
N TRP A 79 -11.58 17.69 13.88
CA TRP A 79 -11.74 18.51 12.68
C TRP A 79 -10.81 18.06 11.55
N GLU A 80 -9.55 17.77 11.90
CA GLU A 80 -8.50 17.40 10.93
C GLU A 80 -8.82 16.10 10.19
N ARG A 81 -9.55 15.19 10.85
CA ARG A 81 -9.94 13.86 10.32
C ARG A 81 -11.23 13.88 9.51
N ALA A 82 -11.92 15.02 9.42
CA ALA A 82 -13.01 15.18 8.47
C ALA A 82 -12.46 15.08 7.04
N HIS A 83 -13.31 14.64 6.13
CA HIS A 83 -13.04 14.66 4.69
C HIS A 83 -13.77 15.84 4.03
N PRO A 84 -13.42 16.23 2.80
CA PRO A 84 -12.33 15.70 1.96
C PRO A 84 -10.92 15.88 2.52
N ASN A 85 -9.98 15.06 2.05
CA ASN A 85 -8.56 15.40 2.11
C ASN A 85 -8.20 16.26 0.88
N ARG A 86 -6.90 16.51 0.63
CA ARG A 86 -6.50 17.54 -0.34
C ARG A 86 -6.72 17.11 -1.78
N TYR A 87 -6.46 15.83 -2.06
CA TYR A 87 -6.60 15.21 -3.37
C TYR A 87 -7.59 14.04 -3.34
N LEU A 88 -7.99 13.54 -2.16
CA LEU A 88 -8.73 12.28 -2.01
C LEU A 88 -9.98 12.40 -1.12
N ILE A 89 -11.09 11.79 -1.56
CA ILE A 89 -12.15 11.26 -0.69
C ILE A 89 -12.08 9.74 -0.68
N HIS A 90 -12.37 9.14 0.47
CA HIS A 90 -12.25 7.70 0.66
C HIS A 90 -13.36 7.19 1.56
N ASN A 91 -14.23 6.35 0.99
CA ASN A 91 -15.20 5.55 1.73
C ASN A 91 -14.62 4.15 1.88
N GLY A 92 -14.18 3.80 3.09
CA GLY A 92 -13.46 2.55 3.26
C GLY A 92 -12.56 2.50 4.47
N GLU A 93 -11.68 1.50 4.48
CA GLU A 93 -10.61 1.33 5.46
C GLU A 93 -9.40 0.68 4.79
N ILE A 94 -8.21 1.27 4.95
CA ILE A 94 -6.97 0.68 4.45
C ILE A 94 -6.42 -0.29 5.51
N ASN A 95 -6.52 -1.59 5.26
CA ASN A 95 -6.15 -2.63 6.22
C ASN A 95 -4.64 -2.96 6.23
N THR A 96 -3.89 -2.43 5.26
CA THR A 96 -2.44 -2.59 5.09
C THR A 96 -1.63 -1.40 5.60
N MET A 97 -2.30 -0.41 6.22
CA MET A 97 -1.73 0.91 6.53
C MET A 97 -0.39 0.86 7.27
N ARG A 98 -0.21 0.00 8.28
CA ARG A 98 1.06 -0.06 9.02
C ARG A 98 2.23 -0.47 8.12
N GLY A 99 1.99 -1.39 7.19
CA GLY A 99 2.97 -1.78 6.18
C GLY A 99 3.28 -0.61 5.26
N ASN A 100 2.24 0.03 4.72
CA ASN A 100 2.40 1.14 3.78
C ASN A 100 3.15 2.33 4.38
N TYR A 101 2.85 2.67 5.64
CA TYR A 101 3.57 3.71 6.37
C TYR A 101 5.07 3.39 6.47
N ASN A 102 5.41 2.19 6.92
CA ASN A 102 6.80 1.79 7.12
C ASN A 102 7.58 1.76 5.81
N TRP A 103 6.96 1.27 4.73
CA TRP A 103 7.59 1.22 3.42
C TRP A 103 7.80 2.60 2.80
N MET A 104 6.81 3.49 2.91
CA MET A 104 7.00 4.89 2.49
C MET A 104 8.08 5.59 3.30
N ALA A 105 8.14 5.39 4.62
CA ALA A 105 9.19 5.93 5.46
C ALA A 105 10.58 5.38 5.08
N ALA A 106 10.70 4.10 4.74
CA ALA A 106 11.95 3.52 4.23
C ALA A 106 12.37 4.16 2.89
N ARG A 107 11.41 4.45 2.01
CA ARG A 107 11.66 5.06 0.69
C ARG A 107 12.10 6.51 0.75
N GLU A 108 11.81 7.24 1.83
CA GLU A 108 12.32 8.61 2.04
C GLU A 108 13.85 8.68 1.90
N ALA A 109 14.58 7.63 2.30
CA ALA A 109 16.03 7.59 2.14
C ALA A 109 16.50 7.51 0.67
N MET A 110 15.63 7.11 -0.26
CA MET A 110 15.99 6.83 -1.65
C MET A 110 15.47 7.83 -2.67
N ILE A 111 14.53 8.69 -2.27
CA ILE A 111 13.94 9.70 -3.15
C ILE A 111 14.99 10.71 -3.61
N LYS A 112 15.06 10.94 -4.92
CA LYS A 112 15.95 11.92 -5.55
C LYS A 112 15.17 12.73 -6.58
N THR A 113 14.65 13.87 -6.14
CA THR A 113 13.88 14.74 -7.03
C THR A 113 14.16 16.22 -6.81
N ASP A 114 14.37 16.94 -7.92
CA ASP A 114 14.63 18.38 -7.93
C ASP A 114 13.36 19.21 -8.21
N VAL A 115 12.23 18.55 -8.45
CA VAL A 115 10.99 19.21 -8.92
C VAL A 115 10.41 20.20 -7.90
N PHE A 116 10.70 19.99 -6.61
CA PHE A 116 10.26 20.85 -5.50
C PHE A 116 11.17 22.06 -5.28
N LYS A 117 12.34 22.13 -5.94
CA LYS A 117 13.32 23.23 -5.82
C LYS A 117 13.75 23.52 -4.36
N THR A 118 13.78 22.49 -3.52
CA THR A 118 14.26 22.53 -2.14
C THR A 118 14.94 21.20 -1.80
N ASP A 119 15.65 21.11 -0.68
CA ASP A 119 16.14 19.82 -0.18
C ASP A 119 14.93 18.93 0.13
N VAL A 120 14.84 17.77 -0.52
CA VAL A 120 13.73 16.81 -0.36
C VAL A 120 13.54 16.39 1.09
N LYS A 121 14.60 16.45 1.91
CA LYS A 121 14.52 16.17 3.36
C LYS A 121 13.63 17.14 4.12
N GLU A 122 13.42 18.36 3.60
CA GLU A 122 12.44 19.32 4.15
C GLU A 122 10.98 18.89 3.92
N LEU A 123 10.75 17.81 3.17
CA LEU A 123 9.42 17.24 2.94
C LEU A 123 9.14 16.05 3.87
N TYR A 124 10.10 15.63 4.68
CA TYR A 124 9.96 14.45 5.54
C TYR A 124 9.39 14.80 6.93
N PRO A 125 8.54 13.95 7.50
CA PRO A 125 8.03 12.70 6.94
C PRO A 125 6.94 12.96 5.89
N ILE A 126 6.94 12.22 4.77
CA ILE A 126 5.93 12.37 3.69
C ILE A 126 4.54 12.09 4.26
N ILE A 127 4.38 10.96 4.95
CA ILE A 127 3.16 10.60 5.66
C ILE A 127 3.23 11.15 7.09
N ARG A 128 2.22 11.92 7.48
CA ARG A 128 2.12 12.43 8.85
C ARG A 128 1.78 11.31 9.85
N PRO A 129 2.51 11.15 10.98
CA PRO A 129 2.31 10.06 11.93
C PRO A 129 0.90 9.96 12.57
N ASP A 130 0.19 11.07 12.74
CA ASP A 130 -1.07 11.14 13.50
C ASP A 130 -2.35 11.20 12.64
N GLY A 131 -2.20 10.97 11.33
CA GLY A 131 -3.30 10.98 10.36
C GLY A 131 -4.22 9.76 10.46
N SER A 132 -5.40 9.84 9.84
CA SER A 132 -6.17 8.63 9.50
C SER A 132 -5.44 7.85 8.40
N ASP A 133 -5.88 6.60 8.19
CA ASP A 133 -5.49 5.78 7.03
C ASP A 133 -5.66 6.55 5.70
N SER A 134 -6.80 7.23 5.57
CA SER A 134 -7.20 7.98 4.38
C SER A 134 -6.36 9.24 4.19
N ALA A 135 -6.00 9.91 5.28
CA ALA A 135 -5.11 11.06 5.25
C ALA A 135 -3.67 10.65 4.90
N SER A 136 -3.25 9.48 5.36
CA SER A 136 -1.94 8.91 5.03
C SER A 136 -1.84 8.57 3.55
N MET A 137 -2.91 7.97 3.00
CA MET A 137 -3.02 7.71 1.57
C MET A 137 -3.03 9.00 0.75
N ASP A 138 -3.79 10.02 1.18
CA ASP A 138 -3.78 11.34 0.54
C ASP A 138 -2.39 11.99 0.54
N ASN A 139 -1.60 11.84 1.62
CA ASN A 139 -0.25 12.39 1.68
C ASN A 139 0.70 11.69 0.69
N ALA A 140 0.61 10.37 0.57
CA ALA A 140 1.36 9.62 -0.42
C ALA A 140 0.93 9.99 -1.85
N LEU A 141 -0.38 10.05 -2.13
CA LEU A 141 -0.93 10.43 -3.44
C LEU A 141 -0.51 11.85 -3.84
N GLU A 142 -0.63 12.81 -2.92
CA GLU A 142 -0.20 14.20 -3.09
C GLU A 142 1.29 14.28 -3.43
N PHE A 143 2.14 13.55 -2.70
CA PHE A 143 3.57 13.50 -2.98
C PHE A 143 3.86 12.92 -4.36
N MET A 144 3.22 11.81 -4.74
CA MET A 144 3.40 11.17 -6.05
C MET A 144 2.99 12.10 -7.20
N TYR A 145 1.81 12.72 -7.09
CA TYR A 145 1.31 13.66 -8.09
C TYR A 145 2.25 14.85 -8.27
N LEU A 146 2.63 15.49 -7.15
CA LEU A 146 3.52 16.65 -7.21
C LEU A 146 4.94 16.28 -7.64
N SER A 147 5.38 15.04 -7.42
CA SER A 147 6.66 14.53 -7.90
C SER A 147 6.72 14.34 -9.42
N GLY A 148 5.57 14.13 -10.08
CA GLY A 148 5.49 14.11 -11.55
C GLY A 148 4.48 13.14 -12.15
N TYR A 149 3.88 12.25 -11.35
CA TYR A 149 2.86 11.31 -11.85
C TYR A 149 1.53 12.02 -12.12
N SER A 150 0.76 11.53 -13.09
CA SER A 150 -0.66 11.89 -13.18
C SER A 150 -1.42 11.24 -12.01
N LEU A 151 -2.56 11.82 -11.61
CA LEU A 151 -3.37 11.20 -10.56
C LEU A 151 -3.82 9.78 -10.92
N PRO A 152 -4.33 9.50 -12.15
CA PRO A 152 -4.63 8.13 -12.56
C PRO A 152 -3.43 7.17 -12.45
N HIS A 153 -2.22 7.62 -12.83
CA HIS A 153 -1.00 6.79 -12.71
C HIS A 153 -0.70 6.47 -11.24
N ALA A 154 -0.65 7.49 -10.38
CA ALA A 154 -0.41 7.30 -8.96
C ALA A 154 -1.47 6.38 -8.32
N MET A 155 -2.73 6.52 -8.70
CA MET A 155 -3.81 5.63 -8.26
C MET A 155 -3.64 4.19 -8.75
N MET A 156 -3.22 3.97 -10.01
CA MET A 156 -2.90 2.64 -10.52
C MET A 156 -1.70 2.00 -9.79
N MET A 157 -0.75 2.80 -9.28
CA MET A 157 0.37 2.29 -8.47
C MET A 157 -0.07 1.92 -7.04
N MET A 158 -0.86 2.79 -6.40
CA MET A 158 -1.27 2.60 -5.01
C MET A 158 -2.39 1.57 -4.87
N VAL A 159 -3.34 1.54 -5.81
CA VAL A 159 -4.49 0.62 -5.84
C VAL A 159 -4.49 -0.15 -7.16
N PRO A 160 -3.52 -1.06 -7.37
CA PRO A 160 -3.39 -1.78 -8.62
C PRO A 160 -4.50 -2.81 -8.79
N GLU A 161 -4.91 -3.03 -10.05
CA GLU A 161 -5.75 -4.16 -10.44
C GLU A 161 -5.07 -5.49 -10.07
N PRO A 162 -5.86 -6.55 -9.81
CA PRO A 162 -5.31 -7.90 -9.64
C PRO A 162 -4.70 -8.36 -10.97
N TRP A 163 -3.38 -8.28 -11.13
CA TRP A 163 -2.68 -8.47 -12.41
C TRP A 163 -1.98 -9.82 -12.56
N SER A 164 -1.54 -10.44 -11.45
CA SER A 164 -0.66 -11.61 -11.48
C SER A 164 -1.34 -12.85 -12.09
N GLN A 165 -2.60 -13.08 -11.74
CA GLN A 165 -3.43 -14.21 -12.20
C GLN A 165 -4.45 -13.81 -13.27
N HIS A 166 -4.36 -12.60 -13.83
CA HIS A 166 -5.36 -12.10 -14.79
C HIS A 166 -5.03 -12.52 -16.22
N GLU A 167 -5.72 -13.56 -16.71
CA GLU A 167 -5.42 -14.20 -18.00
C GLU A 167 -5.68 -13.30 -19.23
N THR A 168 -6.69 -12.43 -19.16
CA THR A 168 -7.12 -11.59 -20.29
C THR A 168 -6.56 -10.16 -20.26
N MET A 169 -5.64 -9.86 -19.34
CA MET A 169 -5.03 -8.53 -19.23
C MET A 169 -4.04 -8.32 -20.39
N SER A 170 -4.02 -7.13 -20.98
CA SER A 170 -3.06 -6.85 -22.05
C SER A 170 -1.61 -6.95 -21.53
N PRO A 171 -0.65 -7.37 -22.38
CA PRO A 171 0.75 -7.49 -21.98
C PRO A 171 1.35 -6.20 -21.43
N GLU A 172 1.01 -5.06 -22.02
CA GLU A 172 1.51 -3.73 -21.63
C GLU A 172 1.02 -3.37 -20.23
N LYS A 173 -0.27 -3.61 -19.95
CA LYS A 173 -0.87 -3.34 -18.64
C LYS A 173 -0.30 -4.27 -17.57
N LYS A 174 -0.12 -5.55 -17.89
CA LYS A 174 0.50 -6.52 -16.99
C LYS A 174 1.95 -6.11 -16.66
N ALA A 175 2.72 -5.72 -17.68
CA ALA A 175 4.09 -5.24 -17.51
C ALA A 175 4.15 -3.95 -16.67
N PHE A 176 3.21 -3.02 -16.87
CA PHE A 176 3.09 -1.84 -16.03
C PHE A 176 2.92 -2.21 -14.55
N TYR A 177 1.96 -3.08 -14.23
CA TYR A 177 1.69 -3.44 -12.84
C TYR A 177 2.81 -4.27 -12.22
N GLU A 178 3.42 -5.19 -12.97
CA GLU A 178 4.56 -5.98 -12.53
C GLU A 178 5.77 -5.07 -12.20
N TYR A 179 6.08 -4.13 -13.08
CA TYR A 179 7.13 -3.14 -12.85
C TYR A 179 6.87 -2.29 -11.60
N HIS A 180 5.65 -1.74 -11.46
CA HIS A 180 5.33 -0.88 -10.32
C HIS A 180 5.20 -1.64 -9.00
N SER A 181 4.93 -2.95 -9.03
CA SER A 181 4.94 -3.79 -7.82
C SER A 181 6.32 -3.89 -7.16
N CYS A 182 7.40 -3.58 -7.90
CA CYS A 182 8.76 -3.48 -7.37
C CYS A 182 9.01 -2.19 -6.58
N MET A 183 8.14 -1.19 -6.70
CA MET A 183 8.31 0.16 -6.15
C MET A 183 7.26 0.53 -5.09
N MET A 184 6.06 -0.01 -5.22
CA MET A 184 4.94 0.33 -4.37
C MET A 184 4.13 -0.93 -4.10
N GLU A 185 4.03 -1.28 -2.82
CA GLU A 185 3.09 -2.28 -2.37
C GLU A 185 1.65 -1.70 -2.37
N PRO A 186 0.63 -2.53 -2.62
CA PRO A 186 -0.76 -2.06 -2.64
C PRO A 186 -1.19 -1.44 -1.31
N TRP A 187 -1.95 -0.36 -1.41
CA TRP A 187 -2.73 0.23 -0.32
C TRP A 187 -4.10 -0.43 -0.32
N ASP A 188 -4.15 -1.60 0.30
CA ASP A 188 -5.28 -2.53 0.22
C ASP A 188 -6.31 -2.34 1.35
N GLY A 189 -7.52 -2.81 1.09
CA GLY A 189 -8.69 -2.69 1.95
C GLY A 189 -9.92 -2.23 1.17
N PRO A 190 -11.14 -2.34 1.75
CA PRO A 190 -12.35 -1.87 1.10
C PRO A 190 -12.26 -0.39 0.81
N ALA A 191 -12.44 0.02 -0.44
CA ALA A 191 -12.34 1.42 -0.79
C ALA A 191 -13.20 1.80 -2.00
N ALA A 192 -13.98 2.86 -1.85
CA ALA A 192 -14.45 3.68 -2.95
C ALA A 192 -13.79 5.04 -2.83
N MET A 193 -13.01 5.41 -3.83
CA MET A 193 -12.17 6.59 -3.81
C MET A 193 -12.58 7.54 -4.92
N GLY A 194 -12.62 8.83 -4.60
CA GLY A 194 -12.65 9.91 -5.57
C GLY A 194 -11.39 10.74 -5.41
N PHE A 195 -10.82 11.22 -6.50
CA PHE A 195 -9.61 12.03 -6.49
C PHE A 195 -9.68 13.18 -7.48
N THR A 196 -9.00 14.29 -7.20
CA THR A 196 -8.94 15.44 -8.12
C THR A 196 -7.71 16.31 -7.90
N ASP A 197 -7.24 16.96 -8.96
CA ASP A 197 -6.25 18.05 -8.89
C ASP A 197 -6.86 19.44 -9.17
N GLY A 198 -8.19 19.52 -9.22
CA GLY A 198 -8.96 20.72 -9.57
C GLY A 198 -9.17 20.92 -11.08
N THR A 199 -8.61 20.06 -11.93
CA THR A 199 -8.85 20.07 -13.39
C THR A 199 -9.34 18.71 -13.87
N LEU A 200 -8.71 17.64 -13.38
CA LEU A 200 -9.15 16.26 -13.57
C LEU A 200 -9.85 15.79 -12.30
N VAL A 201 -10.98 15.10 -12.44
CA VAL A 201 -11.63 14.36 -11.37
C VAL A 201 -11.77 12.90 -11.79
N GLY A 202 -11.50 11.99 -10.87
CA GLY A 202 -11.68 10.57 -11.11
C GLY A 202 -12.18 9.82 -9.91
N ALA A 203 -12.60 8.59 -10.15
CA ALA A 203 -12.99 7.66 -9.12
C ALA A 203 -12.51 6.25 -9.45
N THR A 204 -12.13 5.51 -8.42
CA THR A 204 -11.74 4.10 -8.53
C THR A 204 -12.22 3.32 -7.31
N LEU A 205 -12.31 2.01 -7.46
CA LEU A 205 -12.59 1.09 -6.37
C LEU A 205 -11.33 0.33 -5.99
N ASP A 206 -11.32 -0.27 -4.81
CA ASP A 206 -10.38 -1.31 -4.47
C ASP A 206 -10.46 -2.48 -5.46
N ARG A 207 -9.41 -3.30 -5.46
CA ARG A 207 -9.26 -4.48 -6.34
C ARG A 207 -10.43 -5.46 -6.28
N ASN A 208 -11.15 -5.53 -5.16
CA ASN A 208 -12.28 -6.43 -4.94
C ASN A 208 -13.63 -5.72 -5.15
N GLY A 209 -13.64 -4.39 -5.26
CA GLY A 209 -14.84 -3.55 -5.32
C GLY A 209 -15.76 -3.75 -4.13
N LEU A 210 -15.20 -3.70 -2.92
CA LEU A 210 -15.91 -3.97 -1.67
C LEU A 210 -16.84 -2.82 -1.24
N ARG A 211 -16.79 -1.69 -1.94
CA ARG A 211 -17.63 -0.51 -1.68
C ARG A 211 -18.46 -0.13 -2.91
N PRO A 212 -19.72 0.29 -2.72
CA PRO A 212 -20.58 0.67 -3.82
C PRO A 212 -20.17 2.03 -4.39
N SER A 213 -20.21 2.16 -5.71
CA SER A 213 -20.08 3.44 -6.42
C SER A 213 -20.91 3.40 -7.69
N ARG A 214 -21.80 4.37 -7.85
CA ARG A 214 -22.73 4.48 -8.98
C ARG A 214 -22.69 5.89 -9.53
N TYR A 215 -22.88 6.01 -10.83
CA TYR A 215 -22.89 7.32 -11.47
C TYR A 215 -23.98 7.47 -12.52
N TYR A 216 -24.44 8.72 -12.65
CA TYR A 216 -25.41 9.16 -13.65
C TYR A 216 -24.74 10.08 -14.66
N LEU A 217 -25.16 9.95 -15.92
CA LEU A 217 -24.85 10.89 -16.98
C LEU A 217 -26.16 11.55 -17.39
N THR A 218 -26.20 12.87 -17.41
CA THR A 218 -27.36 13.67 -17.85
C THR A 218 -27.12 14.28 -19.23
N ASN A 219 -28.16 14.86 -19.82
CA ASN A 219 -28.11 15.48 -21.15
C ASN A 219 -27.57 16.91 -21.18
N ASP A 220 -27.29 17.48 -20.02
CA ASP A 220 -26.56 18.74 -19.80
C ASP A 220 -25.10 18.51 -19.36
N ASP A 221 -24.53 17.34 -19.72
CA ASP A 221 -23.14 16.96 -19.50
C ASP A 221 -22.70 16.88 -18.02
N MET A 222 -23.66 16.75 -17.08
CA MET A 222 -23.36 16.52 -15.66
C MET A 222 -23.09 15.05 -15.36
N ILE A 223 -22.08 14.82 -14.53
CA ILE A 223 -21.70 13.50 -14.04
C ILE A 223 -21.85 13.50 -12.52
N ILE A 224 -22.79 12.67 -12.04
CA ILE A 224 -23.09 12.58 -10.61
C ILE A 224 -22.68 11.20 -10.14
N LEU A 225 -21.62 11.11 -9.35
CA LEU A 225 -21.15 9.87 -8.73
C LEU A 225 -21.47 9.87 -7.23
N ALA A 226 -22.03 8.77 -6.73
CA ALA A 226 -22.38 8.60 -5.33
C ALA A 226 -22.28 7.13 -4.89
N SER A 227 -22.17 6.92 -3.57
CA SER A 227 -22.20 5.58 -2.98
C SER A 227 -23.57 4.89 -3.14
N GLU A 228 -24.64 5.69 -3.26
CA GLU A 228 -26.02 5.22 -3.35
C GLU A 228 -26.77 5.88 -4.51
N VAL A 229 -27.92 5.30 -4.86
CA VAL A 229 -28.84 5.87 -5.85
C VAL A 229 -29.82 6.84 -5.19
N GLY A 230 -30.23 7.89 -5.90
CA GLY A 230 -31.26 8.82 -5.40
C GLY A 230 -30.77 9.85 -4.39
N VAL A 231 -29.46 10.16 -4.35
CA VAL A 231 -28.90 11.18 -3.45
C VAL A 231 -29.30 12.62 -3.81
N LEU A 232 -29.78 12.86 -5.04
CA LEU A 232 -30.30 14.14 -5.50
C LEU A 232 -31.79 13.99 -5.80
N GLU A 233 -32.65 14.43 -4.89
CA GLU A 233 -34.12 14.34 -5.04
C GLU A 233 -34.62 15.23 -6.19
N GLU A 234 -33.96 16.35 -6.43
CA GLU A 234 -34.33 17.35 -7.44
C GLU A 234 -33.87 16.96 -8.87
N LEU A 235 -33.17 15.84 -9.03
CA LEU A 235 -32.67 15.41 -10.34
C LEU A 235 -33.81 14.90 -11.23
N ASP A 236 -34.12 15.66 -12.29
CA ASP A 236 -35.10 15.27 -13.30
C ASP A 236 -34.68 13.96 -13.99
N GLN A 237 -35.46 12.91 -13.79
CA GLN A 237 -35.18 11.59 -14.35
C GLN A 237 -35.24 11.56 -15.88
N THR A 238 -35.91 12.52 -16.53
CA THR A 238 -35.96 12.61 -18.00
C THR A 238 -34.67 13.16 -18.61
N SER A 239 -33.86 13.86 -17.82
CA SER A 239 -32.53 14.35 -18.22
C SER A 239 -31.46 13.26 -18.25
N VAL A 240 -31.68 12.13 -17.53
CA VAL A 240 -30.67 11.09 -17.33
C VAL A 240 -30.52 10.22 -18.59
N ILE A 241 -29.36 10.34 -19.24
CA ILE A 241 -28.96 9.53 -20.41
C ILE A 241 -28.52 8.13 -19.99
N SER A 242 -27.77 8.02 -18.88
CA SER A 242 -27.19 6.75 -18.46
C SER A 242 -27.11 6.59 -16.95
N LYS A 243 -27.29 5.36 -16.48
CA LYS A 243 -27.10 4.95 -15.08
C LYS A 243 -26.10 3.80 -15.07
N GLN A 244 -24.96 3.99 -14.42
CA GLN A 244 -23.84 3.05 -14.43
C GLN A 244 -23.34 2.79 -13.02
N ARG A 245 -22.49 1.75 -12.89
CA ARG A 245 -21.75 1.46 -11.66
C ARG A 245 -20.26 1.41 -11.98
N LEU A 246 -19.44 1.82 -11.02
CA LEU A 246 -18.01 1.59 -11.10
C LEU A 246 -17.73 0.11 -10.77
N GLU A 247 -16.89 -0.53 -11.57
CA GLU A 247 -16.57 -1.95 -11.43
C GLU A 247 -15.18 -2.11 -10.77
N PRO A 248 -14.92 -3.21 -10.05
CA PRO A 248 -13.61 -3.48 -9.47
C PRO A 248 -12.51 -3.32 -10.51
N GLY A 249 -11.44 -2.63 -10.13
CA GLY A 249 -10.31 -2.38 -11.01
C GLY A 249 -10.53 -1.32 -12.08
N ARG A 250 -11.75 -0.83 -12.35
CA ARG A 250 -11.99 0.23 -13.35
C ARG A 250 -11.88 1.63 -12.74
N MET A 251 -11.56 2.59 -13.59
CA MET A 251 -11.46 4.01 -13.25
C MET A 251 -12.44 4.83 -14.10
N LEU A 252 -13.17 5.73 -13.45
CA LEU A 252 -13.89 6.81 -14.12
C LEU A 252 -13.00 8.05 -14.06
N VAL A 253 -12.71 8.66 -15.20
CA VAL A 253 -11.88 9.88 -15.28
C VAL A 253 -12.58 10.91 -16.15
N VAL A 254 -12.63 12.14 -15.65
CA VAL A 254 -13.23 13.28 -16.32
C VAL A 254 -12.19 14.40 -16.32
N ASP A 255 -11.86 14.89 -17.51
CA ASP A 255 -10.97 16.03 -17.67
C ASP A 255 -11.82 17.25 -18.05
N THR A 256 -11.88 18.24 -17.15
CA THR A 256 -12.67 19.46 -17.36
C THR A 256 -11.99 20.45 -18.30
N ALA A 257 -10.67 20.35 -18.51
CA ALA A 257 -9.98 21.17 -19.51
C ALA A 257 -10.20 20.63 -20.93
N GLU A 258 -10.28 19.30 -21.10
CA GLU A 258 -10.65 18.68 -22.38
C GLU A 258 -12.17 18.61 -22.59
N GLY A 259 -12.97 18.74 -21.53
CA GLY A 259 -14.42 18.68 -21.58
C GLY A 259 -14.96 17.28 -21.92
N ARG A 260 -14.28 16.21 -21.48
CA ARG A 260 -14.68 14.84 -21.82
C ARG A 260 -14.41 13.82 -20.72
N ILE A 261 -15.13 12.71 -20.82
CA ILE A 261 -14.86 11.48 -20.06
C ILE A 261 -13.75 10.71 -20.77
N ILE A 262 -12.69 10.39 -20.05
CA ILE A 262 -11.60 9.53 -20.52
C ILE A 262 -11.95 8.10 -20.10
N SER A 263 -12.00 7.19 -21.07
CA SER A 263 -12.35 5.80 -20.79
C SER A 263 -11.25 5.08 -19.99
N ASP A 264 -11.64 4.09 -19.18
CA ASP A 264 -10.72 3.23 -18.42
C ASP A 264 -9.62 2.61 -19.31
N GLU A 265 -10.01 2.15 -20.50
CA GLU A 265 -9.09 1.53 -21.45
C GLU A 265 -8.09 2.55 -22.00
N GLU A 266 -8.56 3.74 -22.39
CA GLU A 266 -7.72 4.81 -22.91
C GLU A 266 -6.68 5.28 -21.88
N ILE A 267 -7.13 5.65 -20.67
CA ILE A 267 -6.22 6.21 -19.65
C ILE A 267 -5.17 5.19 -19.22
N LYS A 268 -5.57 3.94 -19.02
CA LYS A 268 -4.63 2.88 -18.61
C LYS A 268 -3.71 2.46 -19.73
N HIS A 269 -4.19 2.42 -20.97
CA HIS A 269 -3.32 2.10 -22.11
C HIS A 269 -2.25 3.18 -22.29
N GLN A 270 -2.64 4.46 -22.21
CA GLN A 270 -1.70 5.59 -22.25
C GLN A 270 -0.62 5.46 -21.16
N ILE A 271 -1.02 5.20 -19.91
CA ILE A 271 -0.09 5.08 -18.78
C ILE A 271 0.79 3.84 -18.91
N ALA A 272 0.21 2.69 -19.27
CA ALA A 272 0.93 1.44 -19.41
C ALA A 272 1.92 1.41 -20.58
N THR A 273 1.77 2.33 -21.55
CA THR A 273 2.65 2.47 -22.72
C THR A 273 3.57 3.69 -22.64
N GLU A 274 3.52 4.48 -21.55
CA GLU A 274 4.35 5.67 -21.39
C GLU A 274 5.86 5.34 -21.39
N LYS A 275 6.22 4.17 -20.86
CA LYS A 275 7.58 3.64 -20.81
C LYS A 275 7.59 2.18 -21.29
N PRO A 276 8.74 1.67 -21.76
CA PRO A 276 8.86 0.28 -22.22
C PRO A 276 9.01 -0.68 -21.02
N TYR A 277 8.02 -0.71 -20.12
CA TYR A 277 8.06 -1.51 -18.89
C TYR A 277 8.33 -3.00 -19.15
N GLY A 278 7.76 -3.56 -20.22
CA GLY A 278 7.99 -4.95 -20.61
C GLY A 278 9.45 -5.23 -21.00
N GLU A 279 10.10 -4.30 -21.70
CA GLU A 279 11.52 -4.42 -22.05
C GLU A 279 12.40 -4.32 -20.80
N TRP A 280 12.07 -3.41 -19.88
CA TRP A 280 12.79 -3.26 -18.62
C TRP A 280 12.72 -4.52 -17.77
N LEU A 281 11.51 -5.09 -17.62
CA LEU A 281 11.30 -6.36 -16.93
C LEU A 281 12.10 -7.49 -17.58
N GLN A 282 12.04 -7.63 -18.90
CA GLN A 282 12.78 -8.68 -19.61
C GLN A 282 14.30 -8.55 -19.43
N GLN A 283 14.82 -7.33 -19.34
CA GLN A 283 16.25 -7.06 -19.21
C GLN A 283 16.78 -7.20 -17.78
N GLN A 284 15.96 -6.90 -16.77
CA GLN A 284 16.43 -6.69 -15.39
C GLN A 284 15.83 -7.68 -14.39
N MET A 285 14.59 -8.13 -14.59
CA MET A 285 13.92 -9.06 -13.68
C MET A 285 14.42 -10.48 -13.90
N ILE A 286 14.74 -11.17 -12.82
CA ILE A 286 15.29 -12.54 -12.84
C ILE A 286 14.32 -13.46 -12.12
N THR A 287 14.02 -14.61 -12.70
CA THR A 287 13.23 -15.63 -12.00
C THR A 287 14.16 -16.56 -11.22
N MET A 288 13.73 -17.04 -10.04
CA MET A 288 14.48 -18.02 -9.25
C MET A 288 14.89 -19.26 -10.05
N GLU A 289 14.03 -19.69 -10.98
CA GLU A 289 14.26 -20.85 -11.84
C GLU A 289 15.40 -20.61 -12.85
N SER A 290 15.58 -19.37 -13.30
CA SER A 290 16.63 -18.99 -14.25
C SER A 290 18.03 -18.92 -13.63
N LEU A 291 18.12 -18.83 -12.30
CA LEU A 291 19.40 -18.80 -11.61
C LEU A 291 20.14 -20.15 -11.75
N PRO A 292 21.48 -20.13 -11.92
CA PRO A 292 22.29 -21.33 -12.04
C PRO A 292 22.05 -22.31 -10.90
N GLU A 293 22.15 -23.60 -11.23
CA GLU A 293 22.05 -24.64 -10.22
C GLU A 293 23.25 -24.61 -9.28
N PRO A 294 23.05 -24.75 -7.95
CA PRO A 294 24.14 -24.74 -7.01
C PRO A 294 24.93 -26.04 -7.14
N GLU A 295 26.27 -25.96 -7.11
CA GLU A 295 27.14 -27.14 -7.17
C GLU A 295 26.84 -28.16 -6.05
N ALA A 296 26.49 -27.64 -4.86
CA ALA A 296 26.02 -28.43 -3.74
C ALA A 296 25.06 -27.61 -2.88
N PHE A 297 24.10 -28.30 -2.27
CA PHE A 297 23.22 -27.74 -1.24
C PHE A 297 23.11 -28.71 -0.06
N PRO A 298 22.80 -28.23 1.16
CA PRO A 298 22.80 -29.06 2.35
C PRO A 298 21.85 -30.26 2.23
N ALA A 299 22.40 -31.46 2.35
CA ALA A 299 21.62 -32.69 2.52
C ALA A 299 21.01 -32.74 3.94
N PRO A 300 19.88 -33.44 4.13
CA PRO A 300 19.34 -33.70 5.46
C PRO A 300 20.37 -34.41 6.36
N ASP A 301 20.68 -33.80 7.49
CA ASP A 301 21.54 -34.37 8.52
C ASP A 301 20.67 -35.14 9.52
N HIS A 302 20.50 -36.44 9.27
CA HIS A 302 19.67 -37.31 10.10
C HIS A 302 20.30 -37.62 11.47
N GLU A 303 21.62 -37.53 11.59
CA GLU A 303 22.33 -37.83 12.85
C GLU A 303 22.04 -36.77 13.91
N THR A 304 22.06 -35.48 13.52
CA THR A 304 21.83 -34.38 14.47
C THR A 304 20.38 -33.88 14.50
N LEU A 305 19.50 -34.41 13.64
CA LEU A 305 18.11 -33.97 13.49
C LEU A 305 17.36 -33.87 14.82
N ILE A 306 17.35 -34.95 15.60
CA ILE A 306 16.62 -35.02 16.88
C ILE A 306 17.18 -34.02 17.89
N GLN A 307 18.50 -33.82 17.90
CA GLN A 307 19.14 -32.86 18.78
C GLN A 307 18.72 -31.43 18.43
N ARG A 308 18.73 -31.07 17.14
CA ARG A 308 18.32 -29.74 16.66
C ARG A 308 16.84 -29.50 16.92
N GLN A 309 15.98 -30.48 16.66
CA GLN A 309 14.55 -30.41 16.98
C GLN A 309 14.32 -30.08 18.47
N LYS A 310 15.01 -30.78 19.38
CA LYS A 310 14.93 -30.49 20.82
C LYS A 310 15.44 -29.10 21.16
N ALA A 311 16.54 -28.65 20.55
CA ALA A 311 17.10 -27.32 20.79
C ALA A 311 16.13 -26.19 20.39
N PHE A 312 15.36 -26.38 19.31
CA PHE A 312 14.35 -25.44 18.85
C PHE A 312 12.94 -25.70 19.43
N GLY A 313 12.80 -26.64 20.37
CA GLY A 313 11.54 -26.89 21.08
C GLY A 313 10.49 -27.70 20.30
N TYR A 314 10.86 -28.34 19.19
CA TYR A 314 9.95 -29.24 18.47
C TYR A 314 9.60 -30.45 19.33
N THR A 315 8.31 -30.75 19.39
CA THR A 315 7.76 -31.89 20.12
C THR A 315 7.38 -33.03 19.17
N TYR A 316 7.15 -34.20 19.75
CA TYR A 316 6.59 -35.34 19.01
C TYR A 316 5.25 -34.97 18.35
N GLU A 317 4.45 -34.15 19.03
CA GLU A 317 3.14 -33.72 18.54
C GLU A 317 3.27 -32.79 17.34
N ASP A 318 4.16 -31.80 17.37
CA ASP A 318 4.42 -30.90 16.23
C ASP A 318 4.82 -31.70 14.98
N VAL A 319 5.70 -32.68 15.14
CA VAL A 319 6.16 -33.50 14.02
C VAL A 319 5.04 -34.42 13.50
N ARG A 320 4.32 -35.12 14.40
CA ARG A 320 3.37 -36.17 14.00
C ARG A 320 1.99 -35.64 13.62
N LYS A 321 1.50 -34.60 14.30
CA LYS A 321 0.17 -34.03 14.08
C LYS A 321 0.18 -32.84 13.14
N THR A 322 1.32 -32.15 12.98
CA THR A 322 1.42 -30.97 12.11
C THR A 322 2.27 -31.22 10.88
N ILE A 323 3.58 -31.39 11.04
CA ILE A 323 4.53 -31.42 9.92
C ILE A 323 4.30 -32.63 9.01
N LEU A 324 4.11 -33.83 9.58
CA LEU A 324 3.93 -35.05 8.80
C LEU A 324 2.64 -35.01 7.95
N PRO A 325 1.46 -34.64 8.49
CA PRO A 325 0.27 -34.43 7.69
C PRO A 325 0.45 -33.39 6.58
N MET A 326 1.01 -32.21 6.89
CA MET A 326 1.28 -31.18 5.87
C MET A 326 2.13 -31.71 4.72
N ALA A 327 3.18 -32.49 5.03
CA ALA A 327 4.06 -33.07 4.03
C ALA A 327 3.37 -34.18 3.18
N GLN A 328 2.38 -34.88 3.74
CA GLN A 328 1.68 -35.97 3.06
C GLN A 328 0.49 -35.50 2.22
N THR A 329 -0.27 -34.53 2.73
CA THR A 329 -1.54 -34.09 2.12
C THR A 329 -1.43 -32.74 1.42
N GLY A 330 -0.39 -31.94 1.71
CA GLY A 330 -0.25 -30.58 1.21
C GLY A 330 -1.21 -29.58 1.85
N ILE A 331 -1.88 -29.95 2.96
CA ILE A 331 -2.86 -29.12 3.65
C ILE A 331 -2.49 -29.03 5.14
N ASP A 332 -2.66 -27.85 5.73
CA ASP A 332 -2.56 -27.67 7.17
C ASP A 332 -3.59 -28.56 7.89
N PRO A 333 -3.20 -29.43 8.84
CA PRO A 333 -4.12 -30.35 9.50
C PRO A 333 -5.27 -29.63 10.22
N LEU A 334 -6.48 -30.18 10.06
CA LEU A 334 -7.66 -29.69 10.75
C LEU A 334 -7.72 -30.25 12.18
N GLY A 335 -7.92 -29.35 13.13
CA GLY A 335 -8.24 -29.65 14.53
C GLY A 335 -9.65 -29.20 14.89
N ALA A 336 -10.09 -29.55 16.11
CA ALA A 336 -11.34 -29.09 16.69
C ALA A 336 -11.14 -28.77 18.18
N MET A 337 -12.15 -28.13 18.79
CA MET A 337 -12.12 -27.57 20.15
C MET A 337 -11.26 -26.30 20.27
N GLY A 338 -11.47 -25.56 21.37
CA GLY A 338 -10.67 -24.36 21.68
C GLY A 338 -9.30 -24.70 22.26
N THR A 339 -8.38 -23.75 22.21
CA THR A 339 -7.07 -23.86 22.88
C THR A 339 -7.23 -23.74 24.39
N ASP A 340 -6.99 -24.84 25.12
CA ASP A 340 -7.00 -24.91 26.59
C ASP A 340 -5.61 -24.72 27.22
N ALA A 341 -4.58 -24.57 26.38
CA ALA A 341 -3.23 -24.28 26.83
C ALA A 341 -3.13 -22.87 27.46
N PRO A 342 -2.28 -22.70 28.50
CA PRO A 342 -2.05 -21.37 29.08
C PRO A 342 -1.44 -20.43 28.04
N LEU A 343 -1.68 -19.12 28.22
CA LEU A 343 -0.96 -18.09 27.46
C LEU A 343 0.55 -18.31 27.59
N ALA A 344 1.31 -17.99 26.53
CA ALA A 344 2.75 -18.30 26.48
C ALA A 344 3.53 -17.80 27.70
N VAL A 345 3.23 -16.58 28.16
CA VAL A 345 3.83 -15.95 29.35
C VAL A 345 3.49 -16.63 30.67
N LEU A 346 2.38 -17.37 30.74
CA LEU A 346 1.92 -18.12 31.92
C LEU A 346 2.32 -19.61 31.87
N SER A 347 2.88 -20.06 30.74
CA SER A 347 3.27 -21.45 30.57
C SER A 347 4.44 -21.80 31.49
N LYS A 348 4.35 -22.96 32.13
CA LYS A 348 5.46 -23.54 32.90
C LYS A 348 6.51 -24.23 32.00
N LYS A 349 6.26 -24.30 30.68
CA LYS A 349 7.16 -24.89 29.68
C LYS A 349 7.78 -23.80 28.83
N SER A 350 8.99 -24.02 28.34
CA SER A 350 9.62 -23.14 27.34
C SER A 350 8.67 -22.92 26.16
N GLN A 351 8.52 -21.66 25.74
CA GLN A 351 7.64 -21.28 24.63
C GLN A 351 8.48 -20.62 23.53
N PRO A 352 8.28 -21.01 22.26
CA PRO A 352 8.90 -20.33 21.14
C PRO A 352 8.34 -18.91 21.00
N LEU A 353 9.15 -18.01 20.42
CA LEU A 353 8.83 -16.58 20.30
C LEU A 353 7.50 -16.35 19.56
N TYR A 354 7.22 -17.12 18.51
CA TYR A 354 6.00 -16.95 17.73
C TYR A 354 4.70 -17.19 18.52
N ASN A 355 4.74 -17.90 19.67
CA ASN A 355 3.54 -18.10 20.51
C ASN A 355 3.07 -16.81 21.21
N TYR A 356 3.95 -15.81 21.34
CA TYR A 356 3.63 -14.50 21.91
C TYR A 356 2.92 -13.57 20.92
N PHE A 357 3.05 -13.85 19.62
CA PHE A 357 2.39 -13.08 18.57
C PHE A 357 1.04 -13.73 18.25
N LYS A 358 -0.01 -12.91 18.19
CA LYS A 358 -1.34 -13.34 17.76
C LYS A 358 -1.65 -12.71 16.42
N GLN A 359 -2.15 -13.53 15.50
CA GLN A 359 -2.60 -13.04 14.20
C GLN A 359 -3.77 -12.09 14.42
N LEU A 360 -3.65 -10.88 13.88
CA LEU A 360 -4.75 -9.95 13.82
C LEU A 360 -5.73 -10.44 12.75
N PHE A 361 -7.00 -10.16 12.95
CA PHE A 361 -8.04 -10.46 11.98
C PHE A 361 -9.05 -9.34 11.97
N ALA A 362 -9.63 -9.12 10.80
CA ALA A 362 -10.62 -8.08 10.59
C ALA A 362 -11.96 -8.48 11.21
N GLN A 363 -12.62 -7.50 11.84
CA GLN A 363 -13.97 -7.66 12.40
C GLN A 363 -14.75 -6.37 12.17
N VAL A 364 -15.91 -6.45 11.54
CA VAL A 364 -16.85 -5.34 11.29
C VAL A 364 -16.33 -4.25 10.34
N THR A 365 -15.16 -3.70 10.60
CA THR A 365 -14.63 -2.50 9.92
C THR A 365 -14.24 -2.80 8.46
N ASN A 366 -13.62 -3.95 8.21
CA ASN A 366 -13.37 -4.52 6.90
C ASN A 366 -13.67 -6.04 6.86
N PRO A 367 -14.10 -6.60 5.71
CA PRO A 367 -14.37 -8.03 5.57
C PRO A 367 -13.08 -8.83 5.32
N PRO A 368 -13.00 -10.10 5.76
CA PRO A 368 -11.97 -11.04 5.30
C PRO A 368 -12.24 -11.50 3.87
N ILE A 369 -11.21 -11.98 3.18
CA ILE A 369 -11.27 -12.50 1.80
C ILE A 369 -11.24 -14.04 1.82
N ASP A 370 -11.98 -14.68 0.92
CA ASP A 370 -11.86 -16.12 0.69
C ASP A 370 -10.69 -16.40 -0.26
N ALA A 371 -9.52 -16.72 0.29
CA ALA A 371 -8.30 -16.96 -0.49
C ALA A 371 -8.39 -18.15 -1.48
N ILE A 372 -9.39 -19.04 -1.33
CA ILE A 372 -9.60 -20.18 -2.23
C ILE A 372 -10.53 -19.78 -3.38
N ARG A 373 -11.66 -19.14 -3.08
CA ARG A 373 -12.66 -18.77 -4.09
C ARG A 373 -12.32 -17.49 -4.84
N GLU A 374 -11.60 -16.59 -4.19
CA GLU A 374 -11.17 -15.29 -4.71
C GLU A 374 -9.65 -15.30 -4.95
N SER A 375 -9.08 -16.43 -5.40
CA SER A 375 -7.63 -16.58 -5.56
C SER A 375 -7.02 -15.52 -6.50
N ILE A 376 -7.81 -15.05 -7.49
CA ILE A 376 -7.39 -14.05 -8.49
C ILE A 376 -6.94 -12.72 -7.87
N VAL A 377 -7.48 -12.34 -6.71
CA VAL A 377 -7.14 -11.09 -6.02
C VAL A 377 -6.04 -11.25 -4.97
N THR A 378 -5.59 -12.48 -4.74
CA THR A 378 -4.51 -12.82 -3.79
C THR A 378 -3.24 -13.22 -4.52
N SER A 379 -2.07 -12.93 -3.93
CA SER A 379 -0.78 -13.31 -4.50
C SER A 379 0.25 -13.53 -3.40
N SER A 380 1.05 -14.59 -3.54
CA SER A 380 2.23 -14.86 -2.70
C SER A 380 3.54 -14.47 -3.39
N LEU A 381 3.45 -13.87 -4.59
CA LEU A 381 4.60 -13.38 -5.33
C LEU A 381 5.33 -12.33 -4.49
N THR A 382 6.65 -12.49 -4.39
CA THR A 382 7.52 -11.53 -3.71
C THR A 382 8.81 -11.39 -4.51
N THR A 383 9.58 -10.36 -4.22
CA THR A 383 10.81 -10.05 -4.94
C THR A 383 11.96 -9.83 -3.96
N LEU A 384 13.18 -10.14 -4.40
CA LEU A 384 14.40 -9.90 -3.65
C LEU A 384 15.34 -9.00 -4.46
N GLY A 385 15.72 -7.87 -3.90
CA GLY A 385 16.67 -6.95 -4.53
C GLY A 385 16.63 -5.57 -3.90
N SER A 386 17.45 -4.68 -4.43
CA SER A 386 17.40 -3.28 -4.05
C SER A 386 16.15 -2.63 -4.62
N GLU A 387 15.48 -1.81 -3.83
CA GLU A 387 14.43 -0.91 -4.32
C GLU A 387 15.07 0.35 -4.94
N GLY A 388 14.31 1.05 -5.79
CA GLY A 388 14.76 2.27 -6.47
C GLY A 388 14.05 3.54 -5.96
N ASP A 389 14.40 4.66 -6.58
CA ASP A 389 13.72 5.94 -6.34
C ASP A 389 12.28 5.88 -6.86
N LEU A 390 11.32 6.09 -5.96
CA LEU A 390 9.88 6.08 -6.25
C LEU A 390 9.45 7.19 -7.22
N THR A 391 10.21 8.28 -7.34
CA THR A 391 9.84 9.45 -8.16
C THR A 391 10.42 9.43 -9.56
N ASN A 392 11.39 8.56 -9.82
CA ASN A 392 12.10 8.49 -11.09
C ASN A 392 12.25 7.03 -11.55
N PRO A 393 11.26 6.50 -12.29
CA PRO A 393 11.28 5.10 -12.72
C PRO A 393 12.40 4.86 -13.75
N THR A 394 13.25 3.87 -13.46
CA THR A 394 14.37 3.43 -14.32
C THR A 394 14.31 1.92 -14.55
N PRO A 395 14.97 1.38 -15.59
CA PRO A 395 15.09 -0.06 -15.76
C PRO A 395 15.67 -0.74 -14.51
N GLU A 396 16.67 -0.13 -13.88
CA GLU A 396 17.36 -0.69 -12.71
C GLU A 396 16.43 -0.91 -11.52
N THR A 397 15.33 -0.16 -11.41
CA THR A 397 14.37 -0.28 -10.31
C THR A 397 13.71 -1.66 -10.23
N CYS A 398 13.55 -2.37 -11.36
CA CYS A 398 13.00 -3.73 -11.38
C CYS A 398 14.08 -4.82 -11.44
N ARG A 399 15.35 -4.49 -11.16
CA ARG A 399 16.43 -5.49 -11.02
C ARG A 399 16.26 -6.26 -9.71
N GLN A 400 15.35 -7.21 -9.73
CA GLN A 400 15.01 -8.05 -8.58
C GLN A 400 14.89 -9.52 -9.00
N ILE A 401 14.94 -10.40 -8.01
CA ILE A 401 14.71 -11.83 -8.19
C ILE A 401 13.28 -12.14 -7.74
N THR A 402 12.44 -12.56 -8.68
CA THR A 402 11.06 -12.94 -8.40
C THR A 402 11.00 -14.32 -7.75
N LEU A 403 10.22 -14.41 -6.68
CA LEU A 403 9.84 -15.63 -5.98
C LEU A 403 8.34 -15.83 -6.09
N GLN A 404 7.91 -17.05 -6.40
CA GLN A 404 6.48 -17.42 -6.40
C GLN A 404 5.88 -17.46 -4.98
N SER A 405 6.74 -17.63 -3.96
CA SER A 405 6.37 -17.74 -2.56
C SER A 405 7.52 -17.28 -1.68
N PRO A 406 7.25 -16.72 -0.48
CA PRO A 406 8.29 -16.49 0.52
C PRO A 406 8.89 -17.79 1.08
N ILE A 407 8.27 -18.95 0.81
CA ILE A 407 8.78 -20.26 1.22
C ILE A 407 9.72 -20.78 0.15
N ILE A 408 11.00 -20.91 0.51
CA ILE A 408 12.07 -21.39 -0.38
C ILE A 408 12.74 -22.65 0.18
N SER A 409 13.12 -23.54 -0.72
CA SER A 409 13.80 -24.80 -0.45
C SER A 409 15.31 -24.61 -0.17
N ASN A 410 15.95 -25.64 0.38
CA ASN A 410 17.41 -25.66 0.57
C ASN A 410 18.18 -25.45 -0.75
N ARG A 411 17.61 -25.91 -1.87
CA ARG A 411 18.19 -25.75 -3.20
C ARG A 411 18.13 -24.29 -3.64
N GLU A 412 16.98 -23.63 -3.49
CA GLU A 412 16.80 -22.21 -3.84
C GLU A 412 17.62 -21.29 -2.94
N ILE A 413 17.68 -21.58 -1.62
CA ILE A 413 18.57 -20.86 -0.69
C ILE A 413 20.03 -20.98 -1.15
N ALA A 414 20.47 -22.15 -1.62
CA ALA A 414 21.83 -22.32 -2.12
C ALA A 414 22.09 -21.51 -3.40
N LYS A 415 21.11 -21.40 -4.32
CA LYS A 415 21.20 -20.50 -5.49
C LYS A 415 21.45 -19.05 -5.06
N LEU A 416 20.68 -18.55 -4.09
CA LEU A 416 20.81 -17.19 -3.58
C LEU A 416 22.14 -16.96 -2.84
N LYS A 417 22.57 -17.94 -2.04
CA LYS A 417 23.80 -17.83 -1.25
C LYS A 417 25.05 -17.72 -2.11
N PHE A 418 25.08 -18.42 -3.25
CA PHE A 418 26.20 -18.44 -4.18
C PHE A 418 25.90 -17.65 -5.44
N ILE A 419 25.02 -16.65 -5.36
CA ILE A 419 24.62 -15.86 -6.52
C ILE A 419 25.84 -15.17 -7.14
N GLN A 420 26.06 -15.43 -8.42
CA GLN A 420 27.08 -14.78 -9.26
C GLN A 420 26.38 -14.05 -10.39
N HIS A 421 25.53 -13.08 -10.03
CA HIS A 421 24.80 -12.27 -10.99
C HIS A 421 25.11 -10.78 -10.79
N PRO A 422 25.45 -10.02 -11.85
CA PRO A 422 25.65 -8.58 -11.74
C PRO A 422 24.48 -7.88 -11.05
N GLY A 423 24.79 -6.97 -10.13
CA GLY A 423 23.80 -6.23 -9.34
C GLY A 423 23.30 -6.95 -8.08
N PHE A 424 23.67 -8.22 -7.85
CA PHE A 424 23.31 -8.94 -6.63
C PHE A 424 24.54 -9.39 -5.86
N LYS A 425 24.45 -9.27 -4.54
CA LYS A 425 25.47 -9.73 -3.58
C LYS A 425 24.75 -10.44 -2.45
N SER A 426 25.29 -11.57 -2.02
CA SER A 426 24.76 -12.32 -0.89
C SER A 426 25.80 -12.39 0.22
N VAL A 427 25.36 -12.17 1.45
CA VAL A 427 26.18 -12.29 2.64
C VAL A 427 25.44 -13.11 3.68
N ARG A 428 26.14 -14.04 4.33
CA ARG A 428 25.58 -14.86 5.41
C ARG A 428 25.97 -14.27 6.75
N LEU A 429 25.00 -13.74 7.47
CA LEU A 429 25.16 -13.25 8.85
C LEU A 429 24.80 -14.36 9.86
N PRO A 430 25.72 -14.79 10.74
CA PRO A 430 25.42 -15.78 11.76
C PRO A 430 24.49 -15.21 12.85
N ILE A 431 23.36 -15.88 13.09
CA ILE A 431 22.40 -15.52 14.15
C ILE A 431 22.64 -16.28 15.48
N LEU A 432 23.86 -16.79 15.68
CA LEU A 432 24.23 -17.59 16.85
C LEU A 432 24.91 -16.74 17.91
N PHE A 433 24.73 -17.12 19.18
CA PHE A 433 25.36 -16.50 20.33
C PHE A 433 25.89 -17.56 21.30
N ALA A 434 26.87 -17.17 22.13
CA ALA A 434 27.48 -18.07 23.10
C ALA A 434 26.51 -18.32 24.27
N ALA A 435 26.19 -19.59 24.53
CA ALA A 435 25.25 -19.96 25.61
C ALA A 435 25.87 -19.86 27.01
N ASP A 436 27.20 -19.84 27.12
CA ASP A 436 27.98 -19.83 28.35
C ASP A 436 28.50 -18.45 28.77
N GLY A 437 28.31 -17.41 27.94
CA GLY A 437 28.89 -16.07 28.16
C GLY A 437 28.20 -15.20 29.22
N GLY A 438 27.23 -15.73 29.97
CA GLY A 438 26.54 -15.02 31.06
C GLY A 438 25.34 -14.16 30.61
N THR A 439 24.83 -13.33 31.51
CA THR A 439 23.66 -12.47 31.25
C THR A 439 23.99 -11.37 30.23
N GLY A 440 23.08 -11.16 29.26
CA GLY A 440 23.20 -10.10 28.25
C GLY A 440 23.86 -10.51 26.93
N GLU A 441 24.30 -11.77 26.78
CA GLU A 441 24.95 -12.22 25.54
C GLU A 441 24.03 -12.22 24.32
N LEU A 442 22.74 -12.51 24.51
CA LEU A 442 21.75 -12.40 23.43
C LEU A 442 21.63 -10.95 22.95
N GLU A 443 21.55 -9.98 23.87
CA GLU A 443 21.44 -8.55 23.56
C GLU A 443 22.67 -8.08 22.77
N LYS A 444 23.88 -8.40 23.24
CA LYS A 444 25.12 -8.11 22.51
C LYS A 444 25.18 -8.76 21.13
N ALA A 445 24.69 -10.00 21.01
CA ALA A 445 24.66 -10.71 19.72
C ALA A 445 23.68 -10.06 18.73
N MET A 446 22.53 -9.58 19.22
CA MET A 446 21.58 -8.80 18.42
C MET A 446 22.20 -7.47 17.96
N ASP A 447 22.84 -6.71 18.86
CA ASP A 447 23.53 -5.46 18.52
C ASP A 447 24.63 -5.68 17.48
N ARG A 448 25.40 -6.76 17.63
CA ARG A 448 26.43 -7.13 16.66
C ARG A 448 25.81 -7.49 15.32
N LEU A 449 24.73 -8.27 15.31
CA LEU A 449 24.05 -8.66 14.08
C LEU A 449 23.53 -7.44 13.31
N CYS A 450 22.92 -6.46 14.00
CA CYS A 450 22.47 -5.21 13.38
C CYS A 450 23.64 -4.42 12.80
N LYS A 451 24.73 -4.23 13.55
CA LYS A 451 25.93 -3.52 13.06
C LYS A 451 26.60 -4.23 11.89
N GLU A 452 26.69 -5.55 11.93
CA GLU A 452 27.22 -6.34 10.81
C GLU A 452 26.33 -6.20 9.59
N ALA A 453 25.00 -6.22 9.74
CA ALA A 453 24.07 -6.00 8.64
C ALA A 453 24.26 -4.60 8.01
N ASP A 454 24.31 -3.54 8.81
CA ASP A 454 24.53 -2.17 8.33
C ASP A 454 25.84 -2.07 7.55
N LEU A 455 26.93 -2.62 8.09
CA LEU A 455 28.23 -2.65 7.42
C LEU A 455 28.18 -3.40 6.09
N GLN A 456 27.41 -4.49 5.98
CA GLN A 456 27.28 -5.22 4.70
C GLN A 456 26.42 -4.50 3.67
N ILE A 457 25.50 -3.62 4.09
CA ILE A 457 24.70 -2.81 3.18
C ILE A 457 25.48 -1.59 2.69
N GLU A 458 26.34 -1.01 3.53
CA GLU A 458 27.22 0.11 3.15
C GLU A 458 28.35 -0.30 2.17
N ASN A 459 28.77 -1.59 2.18
CA ASN A 459 29.85 -2.15 1.36
C ASN A 459 29.36 -2.92 0.13
#